data_AF-A0A9J6D2M2-F1
#
_entry.id   AF-A0A9J6D2M2-F1
#
_cell.length_a   1.000
_cell.length_b   1.000
_cell.length_c   1.000
_cell.angle_alpha   90.00
_cell.angle_beta   90.00
_cell.angle_gamma   90.00
#
_symmetry.space_group_name_H-M   'P 1'
#
loop_
_entity.id
_entity.type
_entity.pdbx_description
1 polymer ?
#
loop_
_entity_poly.entity_id
_entity_poly.type
_entity_poly.pdbx_seq_one_letter_code
_entity_poly.pdbx_strand_id
1 'polypeptide(L)'
;MRLRPIFAAQPDESANFAGEREQSAPDLSTKAVFSPFRTLFDGPLEPCLPSKTWSFHRIEFGQLKSVVFSQLKCVKFPGESASNSPHVDHPGATASCSSGVASFTSSLVAPRIVEIDASMNMKTVLLGKAVLVEKIQHSGSISTVANVRDLMKHVEEIRLCAGGSSTLEYPDAEPKSAFVDMYDKWQHNRCQVILNTDASVC
;
A
#
# COMPACT_ATOMS: atom_id res chain seq x y z
N MET A 1 1.15 -23.77 -40.85
CA MET A 1 2.61 -23.99 -40.94
C MET A 1 3.02 -24.97 -39.84
N ARG A 2 3.60 -26.10 -40.21
CA ARG A 2 4.16 -27.14 -39.31
C ARG A 2 5.67 -27.20 -39.51
N LEU A 3 6.36 -27.76 -38.50
CA LEU A 3 7.77 -28.21 -38.41
C LEU A 3 8.75 -27.12 -37.93
N ARG A 4 9.63 -27.31 -36.93
CA ARG A 4 10.07 -28.46 -36.10
C ARG A 4 10.80 -27.92 -34.84
N PRO A 5 10.96 -28.72 -33.77
CA PRO A 5 11.74 -28.37 -32.58
C PRO A 5 13.25 -28.68 -32.76
N ILE A 6 14.11 -27.86 -32.17
CA ILE A 6 15.56 -28.11 -32.09
C ILE A 6 15.88 -28.58 -30.67
N PHE A 7 16.25 -29.86 -30.57
CA PHE A 7 17.00 -30.42 -29.45
C PHE A 7 18.49 -30.14 -29.65
N ALA A 8 19.21 -29.75 -28.61
CA ALA A 8 20.64 -30.00 -28.48
C ALA A 8 20.95 -30.36 -27.02
N ALA A 9 21.53 -31.54 -26.87
CA ALA A 9 21.92 -32.17 -25.62
C ALA A 9 23.24 -31.62 -25.06
N GLN A 10 23.54 -32.06 -23.84
CA GLN A 10 24.61 -31.68 -22.91
C GLN A 10 26.06 -31.83 -23.43
N PRO A 11 27.06 -31.41 -22.62
CA PRO A 11 27.70 -32.46 -21.83
C PRO A 11 27.87 -32.16 -20.33
N ASP A 12 27.87 -33.29 -19.63
CA ASP A 12 28.23 -33.61 -18.26
C ASP A 12 29.74 -33.36 -18.06
N GLU A 13 30.12 -32.52 -17.09
CA GLU A 13 31.51 -32.42 -16.64
C GLU A 13 31.59 -32.78 -15.17
N SER A 14 31.64 -34.10 -14.96
CA SER A 14 32.05 -34.76 -13.75
C SER A 14 33.58 -34.65 -13.60
N ALA A 15 34.06 -33.90 -12.60
CA ALA A 15 35.46 -34.01 -12.15
C ALA A 15 35.58 -33.84 -10.64
N ASN A 16 35.93 -34.97 -10.01
CA ASN A 16 36.31 -35.16 -8.62
C ASN A 16 37.48 -34.27 -8.19
N PHE A 17 37.38 -33.64 -7.02
CA PHE A 17 38.53 -33.33 -6.19
C PHE A 17 38.20 -33.61 -4.72
N ALA A 18 38.57 -34.82 -4.29
CA ALA A 18 38.64 -35.20 -2.89
C ALA A 18 39.92 -34.59 -2.31
N GLY A 19 39.75 -33.52 -1.52
CA GLY A 19 40.79 -32.92 -0.71
C GLY A 19 40.28 -32.80 0.72
N GLU A 20 40.50 -33.83 1.53
CA GLU A 20 40.27 -33.81 2.96
C GLU A 20 41.28 -32.84 3.60
N ARG A 21 40.88 -31.59 3.76
CA ARG A 21 41.60 -30.61 4.57
C ARG A 21 40.80 -30.40 5.85
N GLU A 22 41.26 -31.08 6.88
CA GLU A 22 40.87 -30.91 8.28
C GLU A 22 41.19 -29.45 8.68
N GLN A 23 40.25 -28.54 8.43
CA GLN A 23 40.29 -27.17 8.92
C GLN A 23 39.54 -27.15 10.25
N SER A 24 40.33 -27.03 11.32
CA SER A 24 39.86 -26.69 12.65
C SER A 24 38.84 -25.56 12.56
N ALA A 25 37.61 -25.87 12.96
CA ALA A 25 36.50 -24.93 12.93
C ALA A 25 36.88 -23.70 13.77
N PRO A 26 36.91 -22.49 13.18
CA PRO A 26 36.91 -21.29 14.00
C PRO A 26 35.60 -21.30 14.77
N ASP A 27 35.71 -21.22 16.10
CA ASP A 27 34.59 -20.99 17.01
C ASP A 27 34.01 -19.61 16.70
N LEU A 28 33.21 -19.58 15.63
CA LEU A 28 32.44 -18.45 15.17
C LEU A 28 31.36 -18.27 16.23
N SER A 29 31.73 -17.54 17.28
CA SER A 29 30.79 -16.76 18.08
C SER A 29 30.17 -15.73 17.13
N THR A 30 29.29 -16.21 16.25
CA THR A 30 28.36 -15.44 15.46
C THR A 30 27.48 -14.72 16.47
N LYS A 31 27.91 -13.52 16.86
CA LYS A 31 26.98 -12.48 17.28
C LYS A 31 25.91 -12.48 16.20
N ALA A 32 24.74 -13.05 16.50
CA ALA A 32 23.65 -13.18 15.57
C ALA A 32 23.44 -11.78 14.99
N VAL A 33 23.84 -11.59 13.73
CA VAL A 33 23.66 -10.32 13.05
C VAL A 33 22.16 -10.19 12.92
N PHE A 34 21.57 -9.38 13.79
CA PHE A 34 20.13 -9.15 13.81
C PHE A 34 19.77 -8.55 12.46
N SER A 35 19.09 -9.34 11.62
CA SER A 35 18.54 -8.84 10.36
C SER A 35 17.58 -7.69 10.69
N PRO A 36 17.78 -6.48 10.14
CA PRO A 36 16.89 -5.35 10.37
C PRO A 36 15.44 -5.66 10.01
N PHE A 37 15.24 -6.47 8.96
CA PHE A 37 13.92 -6.96 8.59
C PHE A 37 13.30 -7.80 9.68
N ARG A 38 14.07 -8.67 10.36
CA ARG A 38 13.54 -9.48 11.47
C ARG A 38 13.08 -8.60 12.62
N THR A 39 13.82 -7.54 12.94
CA THR A 39 13.39 -6.56 13.95
C THR A 39 12.09 -5.86 13.54
N LEU A 40 11.94 -5.52 12.25
CA LEU A 40 10.71 -4.94 11.71
C LEU A 40 9.54 -5.94 11.73
N PHE A 41 9.78 -7.17 11.30
CA PHE A 41 8.77 -8.20 11.09
C PHE A 41 8.31 -8.82 12.40
N ASP A 42 9.20 -9.10 13.36
CA ASP A 42 8.83 -9.72 14.63
C ASP A 42 8.49 -8.66 15.70
N GLY A 43 9.12 -7.48 15.64
CA GLY A 43 9.06 -6.45 16.66
C GLY A 43 7.79 -5.58 16.66
N PRO A 44 7.59 -4.75 17.69
CA PRO A 44 6.43 -3.86 17.78
C PRO A 44 6.47 -2.77 16.70
N LEU A 45 5.43 -2.72 15.85
CA LEU A 45 5.36 -1.81 14.69
C LEU A 45 4.50 -0.56 14.92
N GLU A 46 3.66 -0.52 15.95
CA GLU A 46 2.85 0.66 16.30
C GLU A 46 3.68 1.96 16.40
N PRO A 47 4.91 1.98 16.94
CA PRO A 47 5.74 3.19 17.00
C PRO A 47 6.25 3.67 15.64
N CYS A 48 6.02 2.93 14.56
CA CYS A 48 6.46 3.28 13.21
C CYS A 48 5.37 3.97 12.39
N LEU A 49 4.12 3.96 12.87
CA LEU A 49 2.99 4.52 12.17
C LEU A 49 2.94 6.05 12.36
N PRO A 50 2.76 6.84 11.30
CA PRO A 50 2.76 8.30 11.40
C PRO A 50 1.45 8.85 11.98
N SER A 51 0.33 8.12 11.86
CA SER A 51 -0.96 8.51 12.46
C SER A 51 -1.85 7.30 12.74
N LYS A 52 -2.96 7.53 13.46
CA LYS A 52 -3.97 6.50 13.81
C LYS A 52 -4.76 5.95 12.60
N THR A 53 -4.61 6.57 11.43
CA THR A 53 -5.27 6.10 10.21
C THR A 53 -4.47 5.01 9.50
N TRP A 54 -3.24 4.75 9.96
CA TRP A 54 -2.43 3.66 9.45
C TRP A 54 -2.66 2.37 10.22
N SER A 55 -2.53 1.27 9.49
CA SER A 55 -2.48 -0.09 10.00
C SER A 55 -1.29 -0.81 9.36
N PHE A 56 -0.92 -1.96 9.92
CA PHE A 56 0.08 -2.81 9.29
C PHE A 56 -0.37 -4.27 9.29
N HIS A 57 0.14 -5.01 8.33
CA HIS A 57 -0.07 -6.45 8.18
C HIS A 57 1.27 -7.11 7.93
N ARG A 58 1.43 -8.32 8.45
CA ARG A 58 2.57 -9.19 8.19
C ARG A 58 2.11 -10.28 7.25
N ILE A 59 2.78 -10.41 6.11
CA ILE A 59 2.48 -11.43 5.12
C ILE A 59 3.60 -12.45 5.17
N GLU A 60 3.24 -13.71 5.38
CA GLU A 60 4.15 -14.86 5.29
C GLU A 60 3.52 -15.92 4.41
N PHE A 61 4.13 -16.19 3.27
CA PHE A 61 3.69 -17.21 2.33
C PHE A 61 4.89 -17.98 1.77
N GLY A 62 5.14 -19.16 2.34
CA GLY A 62 6.35 -19.93 2.03
C GLY A 62 7.61 -19.17 2.44
N GLN A 63 8.46 -18.84 1.46
CA GLN A 63 9.68 -18.05 1.70
C GLN A 63 9.46 -16.54 1.60
N LEU A 64 8.29 -16.11 1.13
CA LEU A 64 7.98 -14.68 1.00
C LEU A 64 7.56 -14.14 2.36
N LYS A 65 8.30 -13.15 2.86
CA LYS A 65 7.93 -12.35 4.04
C LYS A 65 7.90 -10.88 3.69
N SER A 66 6.86 -10.20 4.13
CA SER A 66 6.65 -8.78 3.87
C SER A 66 5.89 -8.11 5.00
N VAL A 67 6.19 -6.83 5.24
CA VAL A 67 5.42 -5.95 6.12
C VAL A 67 4.73 -4.91 5.26
N VAL A 68 3.39 -4.88 5.33
CA VAL A 68 2.56 -3.95 4.57
C VAL A 68 1.96 -2.93 5.52
N PHE A 69 2.28 -1.67 5.32
CA PHE A 69 1.63 -0.54 5.97
C PHE A 69 0.55 0.00 5.05
N SER A 70 -0.67 0.18 5.55
CA SER A 70 -1.77 0.74 4.78
C SER A 70 -2.47 1.85 5.55
N GLN A 71 -2.69 2.99 4.90
CA GLN A 71 -3.53 4.03 5.44
C GLN A 71 -4.97 3.73 5.09
N LEU A 72 -5.85 3.55 6.06
CA LEU A 72 -7.27 3.33 5.84
C LEU A 72 -8.03 4.65 5.90
N LYS A 73 -8.87 4.90 4.90
CA LYS A 73 -9.85 6.00 4.91
C LYS A 73 -11.25 5.45 4.69
N CYS A 74 -12.18 5.90 5.52
CA CYS A 74 -13.60 5.65 5.33
C CYS A 74 -14.15 6.69 4.34
N VAL A 75 -14.75 6.21 3.26
CA VAL A 75 -15.40 7.05 2.26
C VAL A 75 -16.90 6.84 2.38
N LYS A 76 -17.61 7.95 2.57
CA LYS A 76 -19.06 7.97 2.51
C LYS A 76 -19.45 8.30 1.08
N PHE A 77 -20.22 7.43 0.43
CA PHE A 77 -20.78 7.73 -0.87
C PHE A 77 -22.01 8.64 -0.71
N PRO A 78 -22.08 9.75 -1.44
CA PRO A 78 -23.30 10.55 -1.53
C PRO A 78 -24.30 9.78 -2.40
N GLY A 79 -25.17 8.99 -1.78
CA GLY A 79 -26.10 8.13 -2.54
C GLY A 79 -27.32 7.66 -1.75
N GLU A 80 -27.19 7.48 -0.44
CA GLU A 80 -28.38 7.33 0.41
C GLU A 80 -28.75 8.73 0.90
N SER A 81 -29.66 9.37 0.16
CA SER A 81 -30.36 10.54 0.64
C SER A 81 -30.77 10.23 2.07
N ALA A 82 -30.27 11.01 3.04
CA ALA A 82 -30.90 11.09 4.34
C ALA A 82 -32.36 11.37 4.01
N SER A 83 -33.20 10.35 4.18
CA SER A 83 -34.62 10.45 3.95
C SER A 83 -35.08 11.55 4.91
N ASN A 84 -35.21 12.76 4.37
CA ASN A 84 -35.88 13.86 5.04
C ASN A 84 -37.34 13.44 5.06
N SER A 85 -37.68 12.52 5.96
CA SER A 85 -39.07 12.24 6.29
C SER A 85 -39.65 13.59 6.70
N PRO A 86 -40.65 14.11 5.95
CA PRO A 86 -41.32 15.33 6.36
C PRO A 86 -41.88 15.07 7.75
N HIS A 87 -41.47 15.91 8.70
CA HIS A 87 -42.00 15.91 10.06
C HIS A 87 -43.48 16.28 9.96
N VAL A 88 -44.35 15.26 9.85
CA VAL A 88 -45.79 15.46 9.92
C VAL A 88 -46.11 15.71 11.39
N ASP A 89 -46.34 16.97 11.74
CA ASP A 89 -46.87 17.37 13.04
C ASP A 89 -48.29 16.79 13.19
N HIS A 90 -48.38 15.56 13.68
CA HIS A 90 -49.62 14.97 14.16
C HIS A 90 -49.60 14.87 15.69
N PRO A 91 -50.34 15.75 16.39
CA PRO A 91 -50.52 15.65 17.82
C PRO A 91 -51.46 14.48 18.11
N GLY A 92 -50.93 13.31 18.45
CA GLY A 92 -51.75 12.23 19.00
C GLY A 92 -51.27 10.79 18.89
N ALA A 93 -50.13 10.48 18.27
CA ALA A 93 -49.67 9.09 18.12
C ALA A 93 -48.59 8.72 19.15
N THR A 94 -48.83 7.63 19.88
CA THR A 94 -47.92 7.03 20.85
C THR A 94 -46.59 6.64 20.21
N ALA A 95 -45.50 7.01 20.87
CA ALA A 95 -44.12 6.87 20.40
C ALA A 95 -43.75 5.40 20.17
N SER A 96 -43.74 4.98 18.91
CA SER A 96 -43.07 3.76 18.47
C SER A 96 -41.70 4.14 17.92
N CYS A 97 -40.66 3.84 18.69
CA CYS A 97 -39.27 4.13 18.38
C CYS A 97 -38.78 3.18 17.28
N SER A 98 -39.17 3.41 16.03
CA SER A 98 -38.52 2.74 14.91
C SER A 98 -37.14 3.36 14.73
N SER A 99 -36.13 2.75 15.36
CA SER A 99 -34.71 3.00 15.08
C SER A 99 -34.45 2.73 13.61
N GLY A 100 -34.68 3.73 12.77
CA GLY A 100 -34.24 3.74 11.38
C GLY A 100 -32.72 3.76 11.40
N VAL A 101 -32.13 2.57 11.35
CA VAL A 101 -30.69 2.43 11.12
C VAL A 101 -30.48 2.89 9.69
N ALA A 102 -30.09 4.15 9.52
CA ALA A 102 -29.60 4.63 8.23
C ALA A 102 -28.46 3.69 7.83
N SER A 103 -28.73 2.83 6.84
CA SER A 103 -27.69 2.10 6.17
C SER A 103 -26.82 3.16 5.52
N PHE A 104 -25.53 3.13 5.82
CA PHE A 104 -24.53 3.87 5.08
C PHE A 104 -23.62 2.81 4.50
N THR A 105 -23.59 2.67 3.19
CA THR A 105 -22.54 1.88 2.55
C THR A 105 -21.23 2.67 2.66
N SER A 106 -20.49 2.45 3.73
CA SER A 106 -19.15 2.99 3.90
C SER A 106 -18.16 2.05 3.22
N SER A 107 -17.34 2.55 2.30
CA SER A 107 -16.21 1.78 1.77
C SER A 107 -14.94 2.17 2.48
N LEU A 108 -14.12 1.16 2.79
CA LEU A 108 -12.76 1.35 3.26
C LEU A 108 -11.82 1.29 2.08
N VAL A 109 -11.04 2.34 1.91
CA VAL A 109 -10.05 2.45 0.84
C VAL A 109 -8.68 2.72 1.42
N ALA A 110 -7.66 2.22 0.72
CA ALA A 110 -6.26 2.38 1.11
C ALA A 110 -5.54 3.31 0.13
N PRO A 111 -5.64 4.65 0.29
CA PRO A 111 -4.99 5.60 -0.60
C PRO A 111 -3.47 5.50 -0.61
N ARG A 112 -2.87 4.93 0.45
CA ARG A 112 -1.43 4.78 0.61
C ARG A 112 -1.13 3.40 1.13
N ILE A 113 -0.25 2.70 0.43
CA ILE A 113 0.27 1.39 0.83
C ILE A 113 1.78 1.43 0.68
N VAL A 114 2.50 0.98 1.71
CA VAL A 114 3.95 0.79 1.68
C VAL A 114 4.22 -0.66 2.04
N GLU A 115 4.86 -1.38 1.13
CA GLU A 115 5.26 -2.76 1.30
C GLU A 115 6.78 -2.83 1.44
N ILE A 116 7.26 -3.56 2.46
CA ILE A 116 8.69 -3.79 2.69
C ILE A 116 8.93 -5.30 2.76
N ASP A 117 9.74 -5.82 1.84
CA ASP A 117 10.06 -7.24 1.76
C ASP A 117 11.20 -7.67 2.70
N ALA A 118 11.47 -8.98 2.76
CA ALA A 118 12.53 -9.57 3.57
C ALA A 118 13.95 -9.06 3.25
N SER A 119 14.15 -8.54 2.05
CA SER A 119 15.40 -7.93 1.58
C SER A 119 15.45 -6.42 1.83
N MET A 120 14.47 -5.88 2.55
CA MET A 120 14.29 -4.44 2.81
C MET A 120 14.06 -3.60 1.55
N ASN A 121 13.61 -4.22 0.45
CA ASN A 121 13.14 -3.46 -0.71
C ASN A 121 11.75 -2.90 -0.41
N MET A 122 11.51 -1.69 -0.90
CA MET A 122 10.25 -1.01 -0.72
C MET A 122 9.47 -0.91 -2.02
N LYS A 123 8.17 -1.13 -1.92
CA LYS A 123 7.19 -0.79 -2.94
C LYS A 123 6.13 0.13 -2.33
N THR A 124 5.91 1.28 -2.95
CA THR A 124 4.87 2.22 -2.53
C THR A 124 3.77 2.25 -3.57
N VAL A 125 2.52 2.22 -3.13
CA VAL A 125 1.33 2.36 -3.95
C VAL A 125 0.52 3.54 -3.44
N LEU A 126 0.26 4.52 -4.30
CA LEU A 126 -0.57 5.68 -4.02
C LEU A 126 -1.79 5.68 -4.94
N LEU A 127 -2.99 5.71 -4.37
CA LEU A 127 -4.25 5.65 -5.12
C LEU A 127 -4.29 4.50 -6.14
N GLY A 128 -3.81 3.32 -5.75
CA GLY A 128 -3.74 2.14 -6.63
C GLY A 128 -2.61 2.14 -7.66
N LYS A 129 -1.77 3.19 -7.74
CA LYS A 129 -0.63 3.26 -8.66
C LYS A 129 0.70 3.02 -7.95
N ALA A 130 1.52 2.14 -8.50
CA ALA A 130 2.89 1.95 -8.01
C ALA A 130 3.73 3.21 -8.24
N VAL A 131 4.45 3.64 -7.21
CA VAL A 131 5.34 4.80 -7.23
C VAL A 131 6.75 4.35 -6.93
N LEU A 132 7.69 4.75 -7.80
CA LEU A 132 9.10 4.47 -7.62
C LEU A 132 9.64 5.23 -6.40
N VAL A 133 10.51 4.57 -5.62
CA VAL A 133 11.13 5.13 -4.41
C VAL A 133 11.84 6.45 -4.68
N GLU A 134 12.52 6.55 -5.83
CA GLU A 134 13.24 7.75 -6.27
C GLU A 134 12.35 8.99 -6.33
N LYS A 135 11.06 8.81 -6.66
CA LYS A 135 10.11 9.92 -6.70
C LYS A 135 9.76 10.41 -5.29
N ILE A 136 9.75 9.53 -4.29
CA ILE A 136 9.36 9.87 -2.90
C ILE A 136 10.39 10.81 -2.24
N GLN A 137 11.50 11.14 -2.92
CA GLN A 137 12.56 12.05 -2.45
C GLN A 137 13.17 11.64 -1.10
N HIS A 138 13.00 10.38 -0.69
CA HIS A 138 13.65 9.85 0.49
C HIS A 138 15.09 9.46 0.14
N SER A 139 16.06 10.25 0.62
CA SER A 139 17.48 10.11 0.26
C SER A 139 18.23 8.99 1.02
N GLY A 140 17.54 8.20 1.85
CA GLY A 140 18.16 7.15 2.67
C GLY A 140 17.85 5.72 2.21
N SER A 141 18.82 4.81 2.40
CA SER A 141 18.56 3.36 2.36
C SER A 141 17.65 2.95 3.51
N ILE A 142 16.70 2.06 3.27
CA ILE A 142 15.80 1.53 4.30
C ILE A 142 16.49 0.34 4.96
N SER A 143 17.45 0.59 5.85
CA SER A 143 18.23 -0.48 6.50
C SER A 143 17.94 -0.64 7.98
N THR A 144 17.12 0.25 8.57
CA THR A 144 16.75 0.20 9.98
C THR A 144 15.27 0.53 10.18
N VAL A 145 14.72 0.13 11.32
CA VAL A 145 13.34 0.49 11.72
C VAL A 145 13.16 2.02 11.83
N ALA A 146 14.21 2.75 12.21
CA ALA A 146 14.18 4.21 12.24
C ALA A 146 14.01 4.79 10.82
N ASN A 147 14.72 4.25 9.82
CA ASN A 147 14.54 4.67 8.43
C ASN A 147 13.15 4.36 7.91
N VAL A 148 12.56 3.22 8.30
CA VAL A 148 11.15 2.91 7.96
C VAL A 148 10.22 3.97 8.54
N ARG A 149 10.38 4.34 9.81
CA ARG A 149 9.55 5.39 10.44
C ARG A 149 9.68 6.73 9.70
N ASP A 150 10.89 7.15 9.38
CA ASP A 150 11.12 8.43 8.70
C ASP A 150 10.55 8.43 7.29
N LEU A 151 10.71 7.34 6.55
CA LEU A 151 10.04 7.10 5.28
C LEU A 151 8.51 7.21 5.41
N MET A 152 7.91 6.55 6.41
CA MET A 152 6.46 6.56 6.60
C MET A 152 5.92 7.98 6.84
N LYS A 153 6.68 8.83 7.54
CA LYS A 153 6.35 10.27 7.67
C LYS A 153 6.39 10.97 6.31
N HIS A 154 7.43 10.75 5.51
CA HIS A 154 7.50 11.34 4.16
C HIS A 154 6.33 10.89 3.28
N VAL A 155 5.95 9.60 3.32
CA VAL A 155 4.81 9.07 2.56
C VAL A 155 3.48 9.71 2.99
N GLU A 156 3.31 10.01 4.28
CA GLU A 156 2.13 10.72 4.79
C GLU A 156 2.06 12.16 4.26
N GLU A 157 3.21 12.84 4.17
CA GLU A 157 3.33 14.23 3.68
C GLU A 157 3.07 14.38 2.18
N ILE A 158 3.14 13.28 1.41
CA ILE A 158 2.83 13.29 -0.02
C ILE A 158 1.39 13.76 -0.23
N ARG A 159 1.20 14.87 -0.94
CA ARG A 159 -0.14 15.36 -1.29
C ARG A 159 -0.69 14.55 -2.45
N LEU A 160 -1.84 13.94 -2.21
CA LEU A 160 -2.60 13.21 -3.23
C LEU A 160 -3.61 14.17 -3.85
N CYS A 161 -3.75 14.13 -5.17
CA CYS A 161 -4.82 14.86 -5.85
C CYS A 161 -6.17 14.36 -5.35
N ALA A 162 -7.06 15.28 -4.98
CA ALA A 162 -8.40 14.95 -4.50
C ALA A 162 -9.31 14.37 -5.59
N GLY A 163 -8.83 14.34 -6.84
CA GLY A 163 -9.59 14.03 -8.03
C GLY A 163 -10.45 15.19 -8.47
N GLY A 164 -10.93 15.11 -9.70
CA GLY A 164 -12.02 15.91 -10.23
C GLY A 164 -13.36 15.34 -9.81
N SER A 165 -14.37 15.64 -10.63
CA SER A 165 -15.73 15.17 -10.46
C SER A 165 -15.85 13.65 -10.38
N SER A 166 -16.93 13.18 -9.76
CA SER A 166 -17.29 11.77 -9.75
C SER A 166 -17.73 11.32 -11.15
N THR A 167 -17.53 10.03 -11.45
CA THR A 167 -18.13 9.38 -12.62
C THR A 167 -19.66 9.50 -12.66
N LEU A 168 -20.32 9.64 -11.50
CA LEU A 168 -21.77 9.85 -11.42
C LEU A 168 -22.22 11.17 -12.05
N GLU A 169 -21.36 12.20 -12.05
CA GLU A 169 -21.66 13.50 -12.65
C GLU A 169 -21.49 13.47 -14.17
N TYR A 170 -20.57 12.63 -14.68
CA TYR A 170 -20.26 12.49 -16.09
C TYR A 170 -20.09 11.01 -16.47
N PRO A 171 -21.18 10.22 -16.51
CA PRO A 171 -21.11 8.77 -16.71
C PRO A 171 -20.64 8.37 -18.11
N ASP A 172 -20.89 9.23 -19.11
CA ASP A 172 -20.52 8.98 -20.51
C ASP A 172 -19.18 9.63 -20.90
N ALA A 173 -18.46 10.22 -19.94
CA ALA A 173 -17.17 10.83 -20.22
C ALA A 173 -16.08 9.77 -20.39
N GLU A 174 -15.35 9.81 -21.51
CA GLU A 174 -14.15 9.00 -21.76
C GLU A 174 -12.92 9.89 -21.97
N PRO A 175 -12.46 10.60 -20.93
CA PRO A 175 -11.33 11.51 -21.05
C PRO A 175 -10.05 10.74 -21.36
N LYS A 176 -9.45 10.98 -22.53
CA LYS A 176 -8.12 10.43 -22.91
C LYS A 176 -7.00 10.80 -21.92
N SER A 177 -7.21 11.85 -21.14
CA SER A 177 -6.25 12.40 -20.18
C SER A 177 -6.57 12.10 -18.72
N ALA A 178 -7.59 11.28 -18.42
CA ALA A 178 -7.92 10.90 -17.05
C ALA A 178 -8.30 9.42 -16.92
N PHE A 179 -8.31 8.93 -15.68
CA PHE A 179 -8.72 7.58 -15.29
C PHE A 179 -9.61 7.68 -14.05
N VAL A 180 -10.46 6.69 -13.82
CA VAL A 180 -11.28 6.61 -12.60
C VAL A 180 -10.44 5.94 -11.51
N ASP A 181 -10.33 6.59 -10.35
CA ASP A 181 -9.62 6.03 -9.20
C ASP A 181 -10.51 5.16 -8.31
N MET A 182 -9.93 4.67 -7.21
CA MET A 182 -10.64 3.82 -6.25
C MET A 182 -11.76 4.53 -5.46
N TYR A 183 -11.94 5.84 -5.67
CA TYR A 183 -12.99 6.66 -5.08
C TYR A 183 -14.10 7.00 -6.09
N ASP A 184 -14.10 6.38 -7.28
CA ASP A 184 -14.97 6.73 -8.40
C ASP A 184 -14.84 8.19 -8.84
N LYS A 185 -13.63 8.75 -8.69
CA LYS A 185 -13.31 10.11 -9.14
C LYS A 185 -12.39 10.08 -10.34
N TRP A 186 -12.60 11.05 -11.23
CA TRP A 186 -11.70 11.28 -12.34
C TRP A 186 -10.36 11.84 -11.85
N GLN A 187 -9.27 11.17 -12.17
CA GLN A 187 -7.91 11.58 -11.87
C GLN A 187 -7.15 11.80 -13.18
N HIS A 188 -6.37 12.88 -13.29
CA HIS A 188 -5.58 13.07 -14.51
C HIS A 188 -4.52 11.97 -14.66
N ASN A 189 -4.38 11.42 -15.86
CA ASN A 189 -3.38 10.40 -16.22
C ASN A 189 -1.95 10.88 -15.91
N ARG A 190 -1.72 12.19 -16.03
CA ARG A 190 -0.45 12.86 -15.75
C ARG A 190 -0.50 13.73 -14.49
N CYS A 191 -1.48 13.54 -13.60
CA CYS A 191 -1.45 14.21 -12.31
C CYS A 191 -0.16 13.77 -11.61
N GLN A 192 0.80 14.68 -11.51
CA GLN A 192 1.99 14.40 -10.75
C GLN A 192 1.53 14.29 -9.31
N VAL A 193 1.86 13.17 -8.66
CA VAL A 193 1.88 13.14 -7.20
C VAL A 193 2.81 14.27 -6.80
N ILE A 194 2.27 15.34 -6.22
CA ILE A 194 3.05 16.51 -5.87
C ILE A 194 3.82 16.16 -4.62
N LEU A 195 5.09 15.86 -4.83
CA LEU A 195 6.08 15.58 -3.82
C LEU A 195 6.68 16.95 -3.52
N ASN A 196 6.29 17.53 -2.39
CA ASN A 196 6.48 18.94 -2.05
C ASN A 196 7.87 19.47 -2.47
N THR A 197 7.86 20.37 -3.44
CA THR A 197 8.68 21.60 -3.40
C THR A 197 7.71 22.72 -3.76
N ASP A 198 7.28 23.46 -2.73
CA ASP A 198 6.40 24.63 -2.73
C ASP A 198 4.93 24.43 -3.18
N ALA A 199 4.06 24.49 -2.17
CA ALA A 199 2.63 24.20 -2.23
C ALA A 199 1.78 25.42 -2.59
N SER A 200 1.94 26.01 -3.78
CA SER A 200 1.15 27.20 -4.15
C SER A 200 0.06 27.02 -5.21
N VAL A 201 0.04 25.97 -6.06
CA VAL A 201 -1.01 25.87 -7.09
C VAL A 201 -1.35 24.42 -7.46
N CYS A 202 -2.62 24.03 -7.27
CA CYS A 202 -3.32 22.95 -7.97
C CYS A 202 -4.71 23.48 -8.33
#